data_AF-A0A920LQX3-F1
#
_entry.id   AF-A0A920LQX3-F1
#
_cell.length_a   1.000
_cell.length_b   1.000
_cell.length_c   1.000
_cell.angle_alpha   90.00
_cell.angle_beta   90.00
_cell.angle_gamma   90.00
#
_symmetry.space_group_name_H-M   'P 1'
#
loop_
_entity.id
_entity.type
_entity.pdbx_description
1 polymer ?
#
loop_
_entity_poly.entity_id
_entity_poly.type
_entity_poly.pdbx_seq_one_letter_code
_entity_poly.pdbx_strand_id
1 'polypeptide(L)'
;MSCIWNGDDRAEASLDTVVSRSEGFSGAELEQTVIEAMHLAFADNRELTEPDLIGAASQLIPLSRTASEQLERLKQWAAGGRARPASVAAGNEA
;
A
#
# COMPACT_ATOMS: atom_id res chain seq x y z
N MET A 1 12.28 20.49 6.02
CA MET A 1 11.83 19.26 5.33
C MET A 1 12.86 18.83 4.29
N SER A 2 13.91 18.12 4.70
CA SER A 2 14.78 17.42 3.73
C SER A 2 15.17 16.10 4.38
N CYS A 3 14.35 15.08 4.16
CA CYS A 3 14.83 13.71 4.28
C CYS A 3 15.40 13.37 2.90
N ILE A 4 16.73 13.36 2.82
CA ILE A 4 17.47 12.90 1.65
C ILE A 4 17.32 11.38 1.67
N TRP A 5 16.39 10.85 0.88
CA TRP A 5 16.35 9.43 0.56
C TRP A 5 17.50 9.15 -0.42
N ASN A 6 18.64 8.70 0.09
CA ASN A 6 19.69 8.12 -0.75
C ASN A 6 19.28 6.68 -1.06
N GLY A 7 19.18 6.35 -2.34
CA GLY A 7 18.61 5.09 -2.83
C GLY A 7 19.45 3.82 -2.59
N ASP A 8 20.34 3.81 -1.60
CA ASP A 8 21.37 2.75 -1.40
C ASP A 8 21.40 2.14 0.02
N ASP A 9 20.45 2.46 0.90
CA ASP A 9 20.40 1.93 2.28
C ASP A 9 19.34 0.83 2.49
N ARG A 10 18.91 0.15 1.42
CA ARG A 10 17.96 -0.97 1.55
C ARG A 10 18.69 -2.18 2.10
N ALA A 11 18.76 -2.27 3.43
CA ALA A 11 18.81 -3.56 4.10
C ALA A 11 17.80 -4.47 3.39
N GLU A 12 18.24 -5.66 2.96
CA GLU A 12 17.38 -6.74 2.46
C GLU A 12 16.47 -7.24 3.60
N ALA A 13 15.58 -6.37 4.08
CA ALA A 13 14.46 -6.74 4.91
C ALA A 13 13.44 -7.38 3.97
N SER A 14 13.22 -8.67 4.15
CA SER A 14 12.25 -9.46 3.40
C SER A 14 10.84 -8.93 3.64
N LEU A 15 10.38 -8.00 2.79
CA LEU A 15 9.06 -7.35 2.85
C LEU A 15 7.88 -8.30 2.67
N ASP A 16 8.11 -9.60 2.48
CA ASP A 16 7.09 -10.65 2.34
C ASP A 16 6.01 -10.57 3.43
N THR A 17 6.40 -10.25 4.67
CA THR A 17 5.44 -10.11 5.76
C THR A 17 4.52 -8.90 5.55
N VAL A 18 5.07 -7.76 5.14
CA VAL A 18 4.31 -6.54 4.83
C VAL A 18 3.37 -6.77 3.65
N VAL A 19 3.83 -7.48 2.61
CA VAL A 19 3.00 -7.87 1.46
C VAL A 19 1.81 -8.72 1.91
N SER A 20 2.06 -9.76 2.72
CA SER A 20 0.97 -10.62 3.24
C SER A 20 -0.04 -9.86 4.09
N ARG A 21 0.40 -8.83 4.82
CA ARG A 21 -0.43 -8.01 5.73
C ARG A 21 -1.24 -6.94 5.01
N SER A 22 -0.81 -6.54 3.82
CA SER A 22 -1.46 -5.50 3.00
C SER A 22 -2.33 -6.07 1.88
N GLU A 23 -2.57 -7.39 1.89
CA GLU A 23 -3.44 -8.04 0.91
C GLU A 23 -4.84 -7.41 0.91
N GLY A 24 -5.27 -6.93 -0.27
CA GLY A 24 -6.55 -6.26 -0.45
C GLY A 24 -6.54 -4.75 -0.18
N PHE A 25 -5.40 -4.15 0.17
CA PHE A 25 -5.28 -2.70 0.30
C PHE A 25 -5.33 -2.05 -1.09
N SER A 26 -6.01 -0.91 -1.20
CA SER A 26 -5.85 -0.01 -2.35
C SER A 26 -4.59 0.84 -2.19
N GLY A 27 -4.23 1.57 -3.27
CA GLY A 27 -3.11 2.52 -3.22
C GLY A 27 -3.24 3.55 -2.11
N ALA A 28 -4.47 3.99 -1.78
CA ALA A 28 -4.69 4.94 -0.69
C ALA A 28 -4.39 4.30 0.69
N GLU A 29 -4.74 3.03 0.90
CA GLU A 29 -4.46 2.34 2.15
C GLU A 29 -2.97 2.03 2.31
N LEU A 30 -2.27 1.72 1.22
CA LEU A 30 -0.81 1.57 1.23
C LEU A 30 -0.12 2.90 1.59
N GLU A 31 -0.57 4.01 1.01
CA GLU A 31 -0.05 5.34 1.35
C GLU A 31 -0.25 5.67 2.84
N GLN A 32 -1.47 5.44 3.36
CA GLN A 32 -1.76 5.66 4.78
C GLN A 32 -0.91 4.76 5.68
N THR A 33 -0.67 3.51 5.29
CA THR A 33 0.21 2.58 6.03
C THR A 33 1.61 3.16 6.18
N VAL A 34 2.19 3.69 5.11
CA VAL A 34 3.54 4.27 5.12
C VAL A 34 3.57 5.54 5.97
N ILE A 35 2.58 6.43 5.84
CA ILE A 35 2.48 7.66 6.63
C ILE A 35 2.43 7.33 8.13
N GLU A 36 1.59 6.38 8.52
CA GLU A 36 1.42 6.02 9.94
C GLU A 36 2.68 5.33 10.49
N ALA A 37 3.30 4.44 9.72
CA ALA A 37 4.56 3.81 10.12
C ALA A 37 5.69 4.85 10.29
N MET A 38 5.74 5.87 9.42
CA MET A 38 6.67 6.99 9.57
C MET A 38 6.37 7.83 10.83
N HIS A 39 5.10 8.07 11.16
CA HIS A 39 4.72 8.76 12.38
C HIS A 39 5.17 7.99 13.63
N LEU A 40 4.97 6.67 13.67
CA LEU A 40 5.40 5.81 14.78
C LEU A 40 6.93 5.85 14.97
N ALA A 41 7.69 5.65 13.90
CA ALA A 41 9.16 5.70 13.96
C ALA A 41 9.68 7.08 14.36
N PHE A 42 9.05 8.15 13.86
CA PHE A 42 9.42 9.51 14.21
C PHE A 42 9.11 9.85 15.67
N ALA A 43 7.97 9.38 16.21
CA ALA A 43 7.62 9.56 17.62
C ALA A 43 8.66 8.92 18.56
N ASP A 44 9.27 7.83 18.14
CA ASP A 44 10.36 7.14 18.83
C ASP A 44 11.76 7.69 18.51
N ASN A 45 11.84 8.74 17.70
CA ASN A 45 13.09 9.38 17.24
C ASN A 45 14.10 8.37 16.66
N ARG A 46 13.60 7.42 15.86
CA ARG A 46 14.35 6.35 15.20
C ARG A 46 14.00 6.29 13.72
N GLU A 47 14.75 5.47 12.99
CA GLU A 47 14.47 5.18 11.58
C GLU A 47 13.28 4.23 11.42
N LEU A 48 12.61 4.32 10.27
CA LEU A 48 11.50 3.45 9.88
C LEU A 48 11.99 2.01 9.74
N THR A 49 11.26 1.07 10.33
CA THR A 49 11.56 -0.36 10.26
C THR A 49 10.38 -1.17 9.76
N GLU A 50 10.63 -2.39 9.29
CA GLU A 50 9.57 -3.30 8.81
C GLU A 50 8.46 -3.56 9.87
N PRO A 51 8.77 -3.74 11.17
CA PRO A 51 7.73 -3.85 12.21
C PRO A 51 6.76 -2.67 12.28
N ASP A 52 7.20 -1.45 11.94
CA ASP A 52 6.31 -0.28 11.92
C ASP A 52 5.28 -0.38 10.81
N LEU A 53 5.71 -0.83 9.63
CA LEU A 53 4.81 -1.06 8.49
C LEU A 53 3.82 -2.18 8.80
N ILE A 54 4.27 -3.26 9.44
CA ILE A 54 3.39 -4.36 9.86
C ILE A 54 2.38 -3.86 10.91
N GLY A 55 2.84 -3.08 11.89
CA GLY A 55 1.99 -2.48 12.92
C GLY A 55 0.94 -1.55 12.34
N ALA A 56 1.36 -0.59 11.52
CA ALA A 56 0.48 0.34 10.83
C ALA A 56 -0.55 -0.37 9.95
N ALA A 57 -0.12 -1.36 9.14
CA ALA A 57 -1.02 -2.14 8.29
C ALA A 57 -2.07 -2.88 9.12
N SER A 58 -1.71 -3.41 10.29
CA SER A 58 -2.63 -4.15 11.16
C SER A 58 -3.75 -3.29 11.75
N GLN A 59 -3.57 -1.96 11.82
CA GLN A 59 -4.56 -1.03 12.36
C GLN A 59 -5.56 -0.54 11.31
N LEU A 60 -5.28 -0.77 10.02
CA LEU A 60 -6.15 -0.37 8.92
C LEU A 60 -7.20 -1.44 8.65
N ILE A 61 -8.45 -1.02 8.49
CA ILE A 61 -9.53 -1.87 7.99
C ILE A 61 -9.71 -1.58 6.50
N PRO A 62 -9.50 -2.57 5.61
CA PRO A 62 -9.50 -2.28 4.20
C PRO A 62 -10.85 -1.81 3.66
N LEU A 63 -10.84 -0.78 2.81
CA LEU A 63 -12.02 -0.34 2.05
C LEU A 63 -12.54 -1.45 1.14
N SER A 64 -11.65 -2.28 0.61
CA SER A 64 -12.03 -3.47 -0.15
C SER A 64 -12.88 -4.46 0.65
N ARG A 65 -12.78 -4.46 1.98
CA ARG A 65 -13.60 -5.29 2.87
C ARG A 65 -14.90 -4.60 3.27
N THR A 66 -14.85 -3.30 3.58
CA THR A 66 -16.04 -2.57 4.09
C THR A 66 -16.96 -2.09 2.97
N ALA A 67 -16.45 -1.84 1.77
CA ALA A 67 -17.17 -1.30 0.63
C ALA A 67 -16.97 -2.16 -0.64
N SER A 68 -16.77 -3.46 -0.48
CA SER A 68 -16.53 -4.43 -1.56
C SER A 68 -17.53 -4.30 -2.72
N GLU A 69 -18.83 -4.26 -2.41
CA GLU A 69 -19.89 -4.12 -3.42
C GLU A 69 -19.82 -2.80 -4.18
N GLN A 70 -19.46 -1.71 -3.49
CA GLN A 70 -19.27 -0.40 -4.12
C GLN A 70 -18.09 -0.41 -5.07
N LEU A 71 -17.00 -1.05 -4.66
CA LEU A 71 -15.80 -1.19 -5.45
C LEU A 71 -16.05 -2.04 -6.71
N GLU A 72 -16.80 -3.14 -6.58
CA GLU A 72 -17.17 -3.97 -7.74
C GLU A 72 -18.04 -3.22 -8.75
N ARG A 73 -19.01 -2.41 -8.28
CA ARG A 73 -19.77 -1.55 -9.20
C ARG A 73 -18.89 -0.54 -9.93
N LEU A 74 -17.91 0.05 -9.24
CA LEU A 74 -16.96 0.99 -9.86
C LEU A 74 -16.05 0.29 -10.88
N LYS A 75 -15.56 -0.92 -10.58
CA LYS A 75 -14.78 -1.74 -11.50
C LYS A 75 -15.59 -2.09 -12.76
N GLN A 76 -16.84 -2.51 -12.61
CA GLN A 76 -17.73 -2.81 -13.75
C GLN A 76 -18.01 -1.57 -14.59
N TRP A 77 -18.27 -0.44 -13.93
CA TRP A 77 -18.46 0.85 -14.62
C TRP A 77 -17.23 1.25 -15.44
N ALA A 78 -16.03 1.09 -14.86
CA ALA A 78 -14.76 1.37 -15.55
C ALA A 78 -14.53 0.40 -16.73
N ALA A 79 -14.75 -0.91 -16.50
CA ALA A 79 -14.61 -1.95 -17.51
C ALA A 79 -15.58 -1.80 -18.69
N GLY A 80 -16.73 -1.15 -18.48
CA GLY A 80 -17.68 -0.77 -19.53
C GLY A 80 -17.18 0.33 -20.49
N GLY A 81 -15.88 0.63 -20.51
CA GLY A 81 -15.25 1.61 -21.41
C GLY A 81 -15.36 3.06 -20.94
N ARG A 82 -15.76 3.29 -19.69
CA ARG A 82 -15.96 4.64 -19.14
C ARG A 82 -14.72 5.22 -18.46
N ALA A 83 -13.66 4.43 -18.31
CA ALA A 83 -12.36 4.87 -17.79
C ALA A 83 -11.21 4.24 -18.59
N ARG A 84 -10.04 4.91 -18.58
CA ARG A 84 -8.79 4.38 -19.15
C ARG A 84 -7.94 3.76 -18.02
N PRO A 85 -7.33 2.59 -18.21
CA PRO A 85 -6.45 1.98 -17.21
C PRO A 85 -5.21 2.86 -16.96
N ALA A 86 -4.75 2.90 -15.71
CA ALA A 86 -3.60 3.68 -15.28
C ALA A 86 -2.26 3.01 -15.63
N SER A 87 -2.23 1.68 -15.71
CA SER A 87 -1.07 0.89 -16.12
C SER A 87 -1.39 0.09 -17.38
N VAL A 88 -0.35 -0.32 -18.11
CA VAL A 88 -0.49 -1.33 -19.16
C VAL A 88 -1.05 -2.59 -18.51
N ALA A 89 -2.15 -3.12 -19.03
CA ALA A 89 -2.63 -4.42 -18.60
C ALA A 89 -1.48 -5.41 -18.81
N ALA A 90 -1.09 -6.14 -17.77
CA ALA A 90 -0.10 -7.20 -17.89
C ALA A 90 -0.54 -8.09 -19.05
N GLY A 91 0.25 -8.07 -20.13
CA GLY A 91 -0.01 -8.88 -21.30
C GLY A 91 -0.07 -10.33 -20.87
N ASN A 92 -1.13 -11.01 -21.27
CA ASN A 92 -1.28 -12.45 -21.13
C ASN A 92 -0.10 -13.12 -21.83
N GLU A 93 0.87 -13.63 -21.07
CA GLU A 93 1.91 -14.51 -21.59
C GLU A 93 1.26 -15.86 -21.91
N ALA A 94 1.16 -16.15 -23.20
CA ALA A 94 0.76 -17.43 -23.77
C ALA A 94 1.87 -17.93 -24.68
#